data_AF-C4V4K9-F1
#
_entry.id   AF-C4V4K9-F1
#
_cell.length_a   1.000
_cell.length_b   1.000
_cell.length_c   1.000
_cell.angle_alpha   90.00
_cell.angle_beta   90.00
_cell.angle_gamma   90.00
#
_symmetry.space_group_name_H-M   'P 1'
#
loop_
_entity.id
_entity.type
_entity.pdbx_description
1 polymer ?
#
loop_
_entity_poly.entity_id
_entity_poly.type
_entity_poly.pdbx_seq_one_letter_code
_entity_poly.pdbx_strand_id
1 'polypeptide(L)'
;MSDTYSVAISYGDVLGWIDYDGSARCAEVHLADEKGRTAVEEFLAKDHEVEVPHKTLMDFTKETITPLADKESLTLALTRLWNDTGVQVDWSRPVDYVKEHPHY
;
A
#
# COMPACT_ATOMS: atom_id res chain seq x y z
N MET A 1 6.61 -3.39 -21.10
CA MET A 1 6.78 -2.22 -20.21
C MET A 1 6.49 -2.76 -18.83
N SER A 2 7.42 -2.63 -17.89
CA SER A 2 7.27 -3.19 -16.56
C SER A 2 6.15 -2.45 -15.83
N ASP A 3 5.00 -3.11 -15.65
CA ASP A 3 3.86 -2.63 -14.85
C ASP A 3 4.16 -2.73 -13.34
N THR A 4 5.42 -2.44 -12.98
CA THR A 4 5.90 -2.42 -11.62
C THR A 4 5.60 -1.06 -11.02
N TYR A 5 4.85 -1.03 -9.93
CA TYR A 5 4.52 0.16 -9.18
C TYR A 5 5.13 0.09 -7.80
N SER A 6 5.99 1.05 -7.49
CA SER A 6 6.68 1.10 -6.21
C SER A 6 6.17 2.29 -5.39
N VAL A 7 5.99 2.09 -4.09
CA VAL A 7 5.60 3.15 -3.15
C VAL A 7 6.41 3.07 -1.86
N ALA A 8 6.78 4.22 -1.31
CA ALA A 8 7.46 4.29 -0.03
C ALA A 8 6.46 4.11 1.12
N ILE A 9 6.90 3.42 2.18
CA ILE A 9 6.15 3.24 3.41
C ILE A 9 7.03 3.56 4.62
N SER A 10 6.40 3.93 5.73
CA SER A 10 7.08 4.17 7.00
C SER A 10 6.30 3.57 8.17
N TYR A 11 7.05 3.06 9.14
CA TYR A 11 6.50 2.49 10.36
C TYR A 11 7.36 2.92 11.56
N GLY A 12 6.87 3.90 12.32
CA GLY A 12 7.65 4.55 13.38
C GLY A 12 8.90 5.21 12.80
N ASP A 13 10.08 4.78 13.25
CA ASP A 13 11.39 5.29 12.81
C ASP A 13 12.00 4.49 11.64
N VAL A 14 11.27 3.52 11.10
CA VAL A 14 11.74 2.63 10.03
C VAL A 14 11.10 3.02 8.71
N LEU A 15 11.92 3.09 7.66
CA LEU A 15 11.46 3.30 6.29
C LEU A 15 11.49 2.00 5.51
N GLY A 16 10.58 1.89 4.56
CA GLY A 16 10.46 0.75 3.67
C GLY A 16 9.81 1.13 2.36
N TRP A 17 9.60 0.14 1.50
CA TRP A 17 8.85 0.33 0.27
C TRP A 17 8.06 -0.93 -0.07
N ILE A 18 7.04 -0.77 -0.90
CA ILE A 18 6.27 -1.86 -1.48
C ILE A 18 6.54 -1.82 -2.98
N ASP A 19 6.98 -2.95 -3.53
CA ASP A 19 7.14 -3.16 -4.97
C ASP A 19 5.96 -4.04 -5.46
N TYR A 20 5.02 -3.45 -6.18
CA TYR A 20 3.90 -4.16 -6.81
C TYR A 20 4.22 -4.50 -8.25
N ASP A 21 4.05 -5.76 -8.64
CA ASP A 21 4.13 -6.22 -10.02
C ASP A 21 2.71 -6.46 -10.56
N GLY A 22 2.24 -5.57 -11.45
CA GLY A 22 0.92 -5.70 -12.07
C GLY A 22 0.79 -6.86 -13.07
N SER A 23 1.90 -7.38 -13.59
CA SER A 23 1.91 -8.58 -14.44
C SER A 23 1.77 -9.85 -13.61
N ALA A 24 2.48 -9.92 -12.48
CA ALA A 24 2.39 -11.04 -11.54
C ALA A 24 1.20 -10.96 -10.59
N ARG A 25 0.60 -9.77 -10.43
CA ARG A 25 -0.42 -9.46 -9.40
C ARG A 25 0.08 -9.80 -8.00
N CYS A 26 1.34 -9.44 -7.74
CA CYS A 26 2.02 -9.68 -6.47
C CYS A 26 2.61 -8.38 -5.95
N ALA A 27 2.66 -8.22 -4.64
CA ALA A 27 3.32 -7.10 -3.98
C ALA A 27 4.38 -7.64 -3.02
N GLU A 28 5.59 -7.10 -3.11
CA GLU A 28 6.69 -7.39 -2.20
C GLU A 28 6.85 -6.22 -1.22
N VAL A 29 6.85 -6.52 0.07
CA VAL A 29 6.99 -5.51 1.13
C VAL A 29 8.42 -5.56 1.65
N HIS A 30 9.15 -4.48 1.47
CA HIS A 30 10.50 -4.29 1.99
C HIS A 30 10.46 -3.34 3.17
N LEU A 31 10.28 -3.88 4.36
CA LEU A 31 10.34 -3.14 5.62
C LEU A 31 11.27 -3.88 6.59
N ALA A 32 12.15 -3.15 7.28
CA ALA A 32 13.07 -3.77 8.23
C ALA A 32 12.36 -4.27 9.51
N ASP A 33 11.21 -3.69 9.84
CA ASP A 33 10.36 -4.16 10.94
C ASP A 33 9.47 -5.33 10.49
N GLU A 34 9.67 -6.50 11.11
CA GLU A 34 8.93 -7.72 10.76
C GLU A 34 7.43 -7.62 11.06
N LYS A 35 7.02 -6.87 12.09
CA LYS A 35 5.60 -6.72 12.44
C LYS A 35 4.89 -5.87 11.40
N GLY A 36 5.46 -4.73 11.05
CA GLY A 36 4.96 -3.88 9.98
C GLY A 36 4.93 -4.63 8.64
N ARG A 37 6.00 -5.38 8.32
CA ARG A 37 6.05 -6.19 7.08
C ARG A 37 4.92 -7.21 7.02
N THR A 38 4.77 -8.02 8.07
CA THR A 38 3.73 -9.05 8.16
C THR A 38 2.33 -8.42 8.11
N ALA A 39 2.11 -7.30 8.81
CA ALA A 39 0.82 -6.62 8.81
C ALA A 39 0.45 -6.10 7.41
N VAL A 40 1.41 -5.55 6.66
CA VAL A 40 1.20 -5.10 5.28
C VAL A 40 0.97 -6.30 4.35
N GLU A 41 1.74 -7.37 4.48
CA GLU A 41 1.54 -8.61 3.69
C GLU A 41 0.16 -9.22 3.94
N GLU A 42 -0.27 -9.34 5.20
CA GLU A 42 -1.60 -9.81 5.58
C GLU A 42 -2.71 -8.88 5.09
N PHE A 43 -2.47 -7.56 5.10
CA PHE A 43 -3.39 -6.57 4.57
C PHE A 43 -3.55 -6.75 3.06
N LEU A 44 -2.46 -6.88 2.31
CA LEU A 44 -2.49 -7.05 0.85
C LEU A 44 -3.10 -8.39 0.42
N ALA A 45 -3.03 -9.41 1.27
CA ALA A 45 -3.63 -10.73 1.03
C ALA A 45 -5.16 -10.77 1.27
N LYS A 46 -5.74 -9.73 1.89
CA LYS A 46 -7.16 -9.67 2.20
C LYS A 46 -7.89 -8.71 1.26
N ASP A 47 -9.13 -9.06 0.94
CA ASP A 47 -10.05 -8.13 0.28
C ASP A 47 -10.56 -7.11 1.29
N HIS A 48 -10.65 -5.85 0.86
CA HIS A 48 -11.08 -4.74 1.71
C HIS A 48 -12.38 -4.16 1.19
N GLU A 49 -13.35 -3.99 2.08
CA GLU A 49 -14.53 -3.17 1.78
C GLU A 49 -14.19 -1.71 2.01
N VAL A 50 -14.16 -0.93 0.94
CA VAL A 50 -13.95 0.52 1.01
C VAL A 50 -15.21 1.23 0.58
N GLU A 51 -15.65 2.17 1.41
CA GLU A 51 -16.71 3.11 1.05
C GLU A 51 -16.12 4.18 0.11
N VAL A 52 -16.42 4.04 -1.18
CA VAL A 52 -15.94 4.95 -2.22
C VAL A 52 -16.96 6.08 -2.39
N PRO A 53 -16.56 7.35 -2.14
CA PRO A 53 -17.44 8.49 -2.38
C PRO A 53 -17.58 8.77 -3.88
N HIS A 54 -18.81 9.00 -4.32
CA HIS A 54 -19.11 9.40 -5.70
C HIS A 54 -19.33 10.91 -5.81
N LYS A 55 -20.54 11.32 -6.24
CA LYS A 55 -20.85 12.70 -6.62
C LYS A 55 -21.27 13.58 -5.45
N THR A 56 -21.70 12.99 -4.33
CA THR A 56 -22.17 13.75 -3.17
C THR A 56 -21.53 13.25 -1.90
N LEU A 57 -21.48 14.10 -0.87
CA LEU A 57 -20.90 13.78 0.44
C LEU A 57 -21.63 12.67 1.22
N MET A 58 -22.78 12.19 0.70
CA MET A 58 -23.59 11.14 1.31
C MET A 58 -23.74 9.91 0.41
N ASP A 59 -23.12 9.91 -0.78
CA ASP A 59 -23.23 8.84 -1.76
C ASP A 59 -21.96 8.00 -1.74
N PHE A 60 -21.96 7.01 -0.87
CA PHE A 60 -20.90 6.02 -0.73
C PHE A 60 -21.42 4.66 -1.17
N THR A 61 -20.72 4.01 -2.09
CA THR A 61 -20.91 2.58 -2.33
C THR A 61 -19.83 1.80 -1.63
N LYS A 62 -20.24 0.68 -1.04
CA LYS A 62 -19.31 -0.32 -0.55
C LYS A 62 -18.77 -1.08 -1.76
N GLU A 63 -17.49 -0.90 -2.01
CA GLU A 63 -16.78 -1.62 -3.06
C GLU A 63 -15.78 -2.57 -2.39
N THR A 64 -15.86 -3.84 -2.77
CA THR A 64 -14.87 -4.83 -2.38
C THR A 64 -13.68 -4.69 -3.31
N ILE A 65 -12.54 -4.31 -2.74
CA ILE A 65 -11.30 -4.08 -3.46
C ILE A 65 -10.33 -5.19 -3.12
N THR A 66 -9.83 -5.84 -4.16
CA THR A 66 -8.71 -6.77 -4.06
C THR A 66 -7.42 -6.00 -4.34
N PRO A 67 -6.55 -5.78 -3.34
CA PRO A 67 -5.37 -4.90 -3.48
C PRO A 67 -4.44 -5.31 -4.63
N LEU A 68 -4.37 -6.60 -4.93
CA LEU A 68 -3.48 -7.17 -5.94
C LEU A 68 -4.13 -7.31 -7.33
N ALA A 69 -5.36 -6.83 -7.53
CA ALA A 69 -6.05 -6.96 -8.82
C ALA A 69 -5.43 -6.06 -9.90
N ASP A 70 -5.18 -4.80 -9.55
CA ASP A 70 -4.62 -3.77 -10.43
C ASP A 70 -4.02 -2.62 -9.59
N LYS A 71 -3.36 -1.68 -10.27
CA LYS A 71 -2.71 -0.54 -9.64
C LYS A 71 -3.69 0.39 -8.93
N GLU A 72 -4.88 0.62 -9.49
CA GLU A 72 -5.87 1.53 -8.89
C GLU A 72 -6.39 0.94 -7.58
N SER A 73 -6.75 -0.34 -7.60
CA SER A 73 -7.14 -1.16 -6.45
C SER A 73 -6.07 -1.18 -5.38
N LEU A 74 -4.79 -1.37 -5.76
CA LEU A 74 -3.66 -1.28 -4.82
C LEU A 74 -3.60 0.10 -4.18
N THR A 75 -3.58 1.18 -4.98
CA THR A 75 -3.47 2.55 -4.45
C THR A 75 -4.64 2.90 -3.54
N LEU A 76 -5.85 2.44 -3.86
CA LEU A 76 -7.04 2.66 -3.05
C LEU A 76 -6.97 1.88 -1.73
N ALA A 77 -6.56 0.61 -1.76
CA ALA A 77 -6.34 -0.18 -0.55
C ALA A 77 -5.25 0.44 0.35
N LEU A 78 -4.16 0.95 -0.24
CA LEU A 78 -3.09 1.62 0.49
C LEU A 78 -3.55 2.87 1.25
N THR A 79 -4.63 3.55 0.81
CA THR A 79 -5.23 4.65 1.58
C THR A 79 -5.87 4.22 2.90
N ARG A 80 -6.07 2.92 3.11
CA ARG A 80 -6.64 2.32 4.32
C ARG A 80 -5.61 1.53 5.13
N LEU A 81 -4.43 1.26 4.57
CA LEU A 81 -3.35 0.52 5.21
C LEU A 81 -3.01 1.04 6.61
N TRP A 82 -2.90 2.37 6.77
CA TRP A 82 -2.60 2.99 8.07
C TRP A 82 -3.63 2.66 9.15
N ASN A 83 -4.92 2.62 8.81
CA ASN A 83 -5.98 2.38 9.79
C ASN A 83 -5.90 0.95 10.38
N ASP A 84 -5.49 -0.01 9.55
CA ASP A 84 -5.46 -1.42 9.93
C ASP A 84 -4.11 -1.84 10.53
N THR A 85 -3.01 -1.29 10.02
CA THR A 85 -1.64 -1.76 10.33
C THR A 85 -0.79 -0.75 11.09
N GLY A 86 -1.15 0.53 11.05
CA GLY A 86 -0.29 1.63 11.53
C GLY A 86 0.91 1.91 10.63
N VAL A 87 1.00 1.32 9.44
CA VAL A 87 2.02 1.65 8.43
C VAL A 87 1.55 2.82 7.58
N GLN A 88 2.36 3.86 7.49
CA GLN A 88 2.08 5.05 6.68
C GLN A 88 2.60 4.86 5.27
N VAL A 89 1.87 5.41 4.30
CA VAL A 89 2.28 5.41 2.89
C VAL A 89 2.78 6.82 2.54
N ASP A 90 4.05 6.90 2.15
CA ASP A 90 4.76 8.14 1.86
C ASP A 90 4.65 8.50 0.37
N TRP A 91 3.53 9.12 -0.02
CA TRP A 91 3.27 9.49 -1.42
C TRP A 91 4.21 10.56 -1.99
N SER A 92 4.90 11.31 -1.14
CA SER A 92 5.81 12.38 -1.53
C SER A 92 7.27 11.94 -1.61
N ARG A 93 7.60 10.74 -1.10
CA ARG A 93 8.99 10.29 -0.99
C ARG A 93 9.34 9.36 -2.16
N PRO A 94 10.38 9.66 -2.96
CA PRO A 94 10.82 8.76 -4.01
C PRO A 94 11.28 7.44 -3.42
N VAL A 95 10.84 6.33 -4.01
CA VAL A 95 11.25 4.98 -3.56
C VAL A 95 12.76 4.80 -3.66
N ASP A 96 13.37 5.34 -4.72
CA ASP A 96 14.82 5.28 -4.92
C ASP A 96 15.58 5.90 -3.73
N TYR A 97 15.08 7.02 -3.21
CA TYR A 97 15.66 7.65 -2.02
C TYR A 97 15.53 6.76 -0.77
N VAL A 98 14.40 6.08 -0.58
CA VAL A 98 14.19 5.16 0.55
C VAL A 98 15.07 3.92 0.43
N LYS A 99 15.26 3.41 -0.79
CA LYS A 99 16.17 2.29 -1.08
C LYS A 99 17.62 2.65 -0.73
N GLU A 100 18.04 3.90 -0.97
CA GLU A 100 19.36 4.41 -0.60
C GLU A 100 19.47 4.78 0.90
N HIS A 101 18.37 5.20 1.52
CA HIS A 101 18.31 5.66 2.92
C HIS A 101 17.17 4.98 3.71
N PRO A 102 17.34 3.72 4.14
CA PRO A 102 16.29 2.94 4.81
C PRO A 102 16.04 3.32 6.28
N HIS A 103 16.81 4.27 6.83
CA HIS A 103 16.69 4.74 8.21
C HIS A 103 16.76 6.28 8.25
N TYR A 104 16.09 6.86 9.25
CA TYR A 104 16.10 8.31 9.52
C TYR A 104 17.35 8.74 10.29
#